data_AF-A0A7C4ZG92-F1
#
_entry.id   AF-A0A7C4ZG92-F1
#
_cell.length_a   1.000
_cell.length_b   1.000
_cell.length_c   1.000
_cell.angle_alpha   90.00
_cell.angle_beta   90.00
_cell.angle_gamma   90.00
#
_symmetry.space_group_name_H-M   'P 1'
#
loop_
_entity.id
_entity.type
_entity.pdbx_description
1 polymer ?
#
loop_
_entity_poly.entity_id
_entity_poly.type
_entity_poly.pdbx_seq_one_letter_code
_entity_poly.pdbx_strand_id
1 'polypeptide(L)'
;VVPWLGPEMRSTGESMGLDRDPYLAYYRAQLGAGHVLPLAGRVRFIAADDDLINAYREAGFEIAEGVDYDLLVSLAPDPELRRAVELGRPYFTTREAALWGLEAIRRAREAELEPAPLQAWHS
;
A
#
# COMPACT_ATOMS: atom_id res chain seq x y z
N VAL A 1 -12.24 -4.02 -17.17
CA VAL A 1 -12.36 -2.70 -16.49
C VAL A 1 -11.02 -2.37 -15.85
N VAL A 2 -10.52 -1.14 -15.90
CA VAL A 2 -9.31 -0.76 -15.12
C VAL A 2 -9.76 -0.46 -13.69
N PRO A 3 -9.18 -1.08 -12.64
CA PRO A 3 -9.58 -0.87 -11.26
C PRO A 3 -8.98 0.44 -10.73
N TRP A 4 -9.61 1.55 -11.14
CA TRP A 4 -9.18 2.92 -10.86
C TRP A 4 -10.17 3.61 -9.93
N LEU A 5 -9.67 4.42 -8.99
CA LEU A 5 -10.51 5.23 -8.12
C LEU A 5 -11.08 6.43 -8.89
N GLY A 6 -12.40 6.56 -8.84
CA GLY A 6 -13.13 7.69 -9.42
C GLY A 6 -14.03 8.35 -8.38
N PRO A 7 -14.82 9.36 -8.78
CA PRO A 7 -15.77 10.03 -7.90
C PRO A 7 -16.94 9.12 -7.45
N GLU A 8 -17.15 7.99 -8.12
CA GLU A 8 -18.18 7.01 -7.78
C GLU A 8 -17.63 5.95 -6.82
N MET A 9 -18.33 5.75 -5.70
CA MET A 9 -18.01 4.70 -4.74
C MET A 9 -18.38 3.31 -5.30
N ARG A 10 -17.41 2.40 -5.36
CA ARG A 10 -17.59 1.02 -5.83
C ARG A 10 -17.08 -0.03 -4.84
N SER A 11 -16.70 0.39 -3.63
CA SER A 11 -16.34 -0.52 -2.54
C SER A 11 -17.57 -1.26 -2.02
N THR A 12 -17.36 -2.48 -1.51
CA THR A 12 -18.43 -3.32 -0.94
C THR A 12 -18.25 -3.57 0.56
N GLY A 13 -17.12 -3.17 1.13
CA GLY A 13 -16.79 -3.37 2.54
C GLY A 13 -15.64 -2.47 2.97
N GLU A 14 -15.33 -2.51 4.26
CA GLU A 14 -14.31 -1.71 4.91
C GLU A 14 -13.56 -2.55 5.95
N SER A 15 -12.35 -2.14 6.27
CA SER A 15 -11.52 -2.72 7.32
C SER A 15 -10.94 -1.61 8.20
N MET A 16 -10.76 -1.91 9.48
CA MET A 16 -10.22 -0.98 10.46
C MET A 16 -8.99 -1.59 11.12
N GLY A 17 -7.87 -0.88 11.07
CA GLY A 17 -6.67 -1.20 11.84
C GLY A 17 -6.57 -0.30 13.06
N LEU A 18 -6.18 -0.88 14.19
CA LEU A 18 -6.00 -0.16 15.46
C LEU A 18 -4.52 -0.17 15.85
N ASP A 19 -3.96 1.01 16.02
CA ASP A 19 -2.64 1.21 16.61
C ASP A 19 -2.53 2.64 17.18
N ARG A 20 -1.60 2.86 18.12
CA ARG A 20 -1.30 4.21 18.62
C ARG A 20 -0.51 5.01 17.58
N ASP A 21 0.25 4.33 16.73
CA ASP A 21 0.90 4.93 15.57
C ASP A 21 -0.07 4.91 14.37
N PRO A 22 -0.45 6.06 13.79
CA PRO A 22 -1.39 6.11 12.68
C PRO A 22 -0.92 5.32 11.45
N TYR A 23 0.39 5.17 11.25
CA TYR A 23 0.94 4.43 10.12
C TYR A 23 0.89 2.92 10.35
N LEU A 24 1.06 2.45 11.59
CA LEU A 24 0.82 1.05 11.94
C LEU A 24 -0.67 0.71 11.91
N ALA A 25 -1.54 1.64 12.33
CA ALA A 25 -2.98 1.49 12.20
C ALA A 25 -3.39 1.35 10.72
N TYR A 26 -2.81 2.19 9.84
CA TYR A 26 -2.98 2.08 8.39
C TYR A 26 -2.45 0.74 7.85
N TYR A 27 -1.25 0.30 8.26
CA TYR A 27 -0.69 -0.99 7.85
C TYR A 27 -1.61 -2.16 8.23
N ARG A 28 -2.11 -2.17 9.47
CA ARG A 28 -3.07 -3.18 9.97
C ARG A 28 -4.38 -3.15 9.18
N ALA A 29 -4.88 -1.97 8.82
CA ALA A 29 -6.08 -1.84 7.98
C ALA A 29 -5.86 -2.44 6.58
N GLN A 30 -4.69 -2.21 5.98
CA GLN A 30 -4.30 -2.79 4.69
C GLN A 30 -4.24 -4.31 4.75
N LEU A 31 -3.61 -4.87 5.79
CA LEU A 31 -3.60 -6.32 6.04
C LEU A 31 -5.03 -6.87 6.16
N GLY A 32 -5.89 -6.21 6.93
CA GLY A 32 -7.29 -6.60 7.11
C GLY A 32 -8.13 -6.50 5.83
N ALA A 33 -7.74 -5.66 4.88
CA ALA A 33 -8.34 -5.57 3.55
C ALA A 33 -7.73 -6.57 2.54
N GLY A 34 -6.79 -7.43 2.97
CA GLY A 34 -6.11 -8.41 2.11
C GLY A 34 -4.94 -7.84 1.31
N HIS A 35 -4.54 -6.59 1.57
CA HIS A 35 -3.41 -5.94 0.93
C HIS A 35 -2.15 -6.11 1.79
N VAL A 36 -1.40 -7.18 1.54
CA VAL A 36 -0.11 -7.41 2.21
C VAL A 36 0.96 -6.53 1.58
N LEU A 37 1.22 -5.37 2.19
CA LEU A 37 2.24 -4.44 1.72
C LEU A 37 3.64 -5.04 1.92
N PRO A 38 4.49 -5.06 0.88
CA PRO A 38 5.82 -5.64 0.99
C PRO A 38 6.71 -4.82 1.92
N LEU A 39 7.46 -5.49 2.79
CA LEU A 39 8.43 -4.83 3.66
C LEU A 39 9.75 -4.57 2.93
N ALA A 40 10.06 -5.24 1.84
CA ALA A 40 11.21 -4.99 0.97
C ALA A 40 10.90 -5.52 -0.43
N GLY A 41 11.77 -5.24 -1.41
CA GLY A 41 11.66 -5.79 -2.75
C GLY A 41 11.56 -4.71 -3.83
N ARG A 42 10.68 -4.93 -4.80
CA ARG A 42 10.57 -4.15 -6.03
C ARG A 42 9.27 -3.35 -6.11
N VAL A 43 9.38 -2.07 -6.49
CA VAL A 43 8.23 -1.21 -6.74
C VAL A 43 8.24 -0.73 -8.18
N ARG A 44 7.11 -0.87 -8.86
CA ARG A 44 6.89 -0.32 -10.20
C ARG A 44 6.11 0.99 -10.11
N PHE A 45 6.54 1.99 -10.86
CA PHE A 45 5.87 3.28 -10.94
C PHE A 45 5.32 3.53 -12.35
N ILE A 46 4.12 4.11 -12.41
CA ILE A 46 3.48 4.58 -13.65
C ILE A 46 3.00 6.01 -13.42
N ALA A 47 3.51 6.94 -14.23
CA ALA A 47 3.19 8.38 -14.15
C ALA A 47 3.45 9.02 -12.77
N ALA A 48 4.41 8.50 -12.00
CA ALA A 48 4.82 9.09 -10.72
C ALA A 48 5.91 10.15 -10.90
N ASP A 49 5.95 11.12 -9.99
CA ASP A 49 7.03 12.10 -9.90
C ASP A 49 8.32 11.51 -9.30
N ASP A 50 9.45 12.14 -9.63
CA ASP A 50 10.78 11.72 -9.16
C ASP A 50 10.89 11.77 -7.63
N ASP A 51 10.21 12.69 -6.95
CA ASP A 51 10.24 12.79 -5.49
C ASP A 51 9.67 11.54 -4.84
N LEU A 52 8.54 11.03 -5.33
CA LEU A 52 7.94 9.80 -4.85
C LEU A 52 8.83 8.58 -5.13
N ILE A 53 9.40 8.49 -6.34
CA ILE A 53 10.29 7.40 -6.73
C ILE A 53 11.55 7.40 -5.84
N ASN A 54 12.13 8.57 -5.61
CA ASN A 54 13.30 8.75 -4.75
C ASN A 54 13.00 8.36 -3.31
N ALA A 55 11.83 8.72 -2.77
CA ALA A 55 11.44 8.33 -1.41
C ALA A 55 11.38 6.80 -1.21
N TYR A 56 10.87 6.06 -2.20
CA TYR A 56 10.88 4.59 -2.17
C TYR A 56 12.28 4.00 -2.34
N ARG A 57 13.11 4.60 -3.20
CA ARG A 57 14.51 4.19 -3.37
C ARG A 57 15.32 4.40 -2.08
N GLU A 58 15.15 5.53 -1.41
CA GLU A 58 15.76 5.83 -0.12
C GLU A 58 15.28 4.89 0.99
N ALA A 59 14.05 4.40 0.89
CA ALA A 59 13.55 3.33 1.75
C ALA A 59 14.09 1.93 1.38
N GLY A 60 15.00 1.82 0.41
CA GLY A 60 15.67 0.57 0.05
C GLY A 60 14.88 -0.33 -0.90
N PHE A 61 13.87 0.19 -1.61
CA PHE A 61 13.20 -0.55 -2.68
C PHE A 61 13.96 -0.46 -4.01
N GLU A 62 13.98 -1.56 -4.76
CA GLU A 62 14.39 -1.58 -6.16
C GLU A 62 13.28 -1.00 -7.04
N ILE A 63 13.63 -0.19 -8.04
CA ILE A 63 12.65 0.35 -8.99
C ILE A 63 12.56 -0.61 -10.18
N ALA A 64 11.37 -1.18 -10.37
CA ALA A 64 11.11 -2.14 -11.44
C ALA A 64 10.56 -1.45 -12.70
N GLU A 65 11.17 -1.74 -13.84
CA GLU A 65 10.69 -1.31 -15.17
C GLU A 65 9.68 -2.31 -15.77
N GLY A 66 9.79 -3.58 -15.38
CA GLY A 66 9.01 -4.70 -15.94
C GLY A 66 7.82 -5.14 -15.10
N VAL A 67 7.25 -6.28 -15.45
CA VAL A 67 6.11 -6.90 -14.73
C VAL A 67 6.53 -7.68 -13.48
N ASP A 68 7.81 -7.67 -13.12
CA ASP A 68 8.31 -8.32 -11.91
C ASP A 68 8.48 -7.28 -10.80
N TYR A 69 7.46 -7.17 -9.94
CA TYR A 69 7.40 -6.20 -8.85
C TYR A 69 6.51 -6.74 -7.71
N ASP A 70 6.72 -6.23 -6.50
CA ASP A 70 5.94 -6.60 -5.31
C ASP A 70 4.83 -5.58 -5.01
N LEU A 71 5.02 -4.32 -5.41
CA LEU A 71 4.07 -3.23 -5.26
C LEU A 71 4.00 -2.39 -6.54
N LEU A 72 2.79 -1.99 -6.92
CA LEU A 72 2.56 -1.07 -8.02
C LEU A 72 2.08 0.29 -7.50
N VAL A 73 2.66 1.38 -8.00
CA VAL A 73 2.16 2.74 -7.82
C VAL A 73 1.82 3.32 -9.19
N SER A 74 0.55 3.56 -9.46
CA SER A 74 0.08 4.08 -10.74
C SER A 74 -0.70 5.37 -10.55
N LEU A 75 -0.14 6.52 -10.92
CA LEU A 75 -0.83 7.82 -10.81
C LEU A 75 -1.58 8.19 -12.09
N ALA A 76 -1.68 7.26 -13.05
CA ALA A 76 -2.56 7.32 -14.20
C ALA A 76 -3.28 5.98 -14.40
N PRO A 77 -4.46 5.97 -15.06
CA PRO A 77 -5.11 4.72 -15.46
C PRO A 77 -4.22 3.89 -16.38
N ASP A 78 -3.97 2.63 -16.02
CA ASP A 78 -3.09 1.73 -16.77
C ASP A 78 -3.61 0.28 -16.74
N PRO A 79 -3.50 -0.50 -17.84
CA PRO A 79 -3.87 -1.92 -17.85
C PRO A 79 -3.15 -2.78 -16.79
N GLU A 80 -1.95 -2.39 -16.35
CA GLU A 80 -1.19 -3.10 -15.32
C GLU A 80 -1.94 -3.17 -13.98
N LEU A 81 -2.82 -2.22 -13.68
CA LEU A 81 -3.67 -2.27 -12.49
C LEU A 81 -4.59 -3.50 -12.47
N ARG A 82 -5.11 -3.89 -13.64
CA ARG A 82 -5.92 -5.11 -13.77
C ARG A 82 -5.06 -6.34 -13.49
N ARG A 83 -3.83 -6.37 -14.00
CA ARG A 83 -2.87 -7.46 -13.74
C ARG A 83 -2.48 -7.54 -12.27
N ALA A 84 -2.25 -6.41 -11.62
CA ALA A 84 -1.96 -6.36 -10.19
C ALA A 84 -3.08 -7.02 -9.37
N VAL A 85 -4.34 -6.72 -9.67
CA VAL A 85 -5.50 -7.39 -9.05
C VAL A 85 -5.50 -8.90 -9.32
N GLU A 86 -5.31 -9.32 -10.57
CA GLU A 86 -5.30 -10.74 -10.96
C GLU A 86 -4.18 -11.55 -10.28
N LEU A 87 -3.04 -10.90 -10.03
CA LEU A 87 -1.88 -11.49 -9.36
C LEU A 87 -1.92 -11.35 -7.83
N GLY A 88 -2.95 -10.70 -7.27
CA GLY A 88 -3.03 -10.41 -5.84
C GLY A 88 -1.94 -9.46 -5.33
N ARG A 89 -1.37 -8.63 -6.21
CA ARG A 89 -0.33 -7.66 -5.85
C ARG A 89 -0.96 -6.36 -5.35
N PRO A 90 -0.51 -5.82 -4.21
CA PRO A 90 -0.98 -4.54 -3.74
C PRO A 90 -0.63 -3.44 -4.74
N TYR A 91 -1.48 -2.42 -4.82
CA TYR A 91 -1.22 -1.24 -5.62
C TYR A 91 -1.84 0.02 -5.03
N PHE A 92 -1.28 1.18 -5.39
CA PHE A 92 -1.80 2.50 -5.07
C PHE A 92 -2.10 3.28 -6.33
N THR A 93 -3.25 3.98 -6.36
CA THR A 93 -3.66 4.84 -7.49
C THR A 93 -3.62 6.33 -7.18
N THR A 94 -3.23 6.70 -5.96
CA THR A 94 -3.07 8.09 -5.53
C THR A 94 -1.71 8.29 -4.87
N ARG A 95 -1.20 9.52 -4.96
CA ARG A 95 0.09 9.88 -4.38
C ARG A 95 0.06 9.76 -2.87
N GLU A 96 -1.03 10.18 -2.26
CA GLU A 96 -1.23 10.18 -0.81
C GLU A 96 -1.23 8.75 -0.26
N ALA A 97 -1.91 7.81 -0.93
CA ALA A 97 -1.91 6.41 -0.53
C ALA A 97 -0.52 5.79 -0.67
N ALA A 98 0.22 6.12 -1.73
CA ALA A 98 1.60 5.66 -1.90
C ALA A 98 2.54 6.19 -0.79
N LEU A 99 2.38 7.44 -0.36
CA LEU A 99 3.16 8.01 0.75
C LEU A 99 2.80 7.39 2.11
N TRP A 100 1.51 7.25 2.40
CA TRP A 100 1.03 6.60 3.61
C TRP A 100 1.46 5.13 3.66
N GLY A 101 1.37 4.44 2.52
CA GLY A 101 1.87 3.07 2.36
C GLY A 101 3.36 2.97 2.64
N LEU A 102 4.18 3.89 2.10
CA LEU A 102 5.62 3.91 2.33
C LEU A 102 5.96 4.09 3.82
N GLU A 103 5.31 5.04 4.49
CA GLU A 103 5.56 5.29 5.91
C GLU A 103 5.05 4.13 6.78
N ALA A 104 3.90 3.56 6.45
CA ALA A 104 3.37 2.35 7.07
C ALA A 104 4.33 1.17 6.93
N ILE A 105 4.93 0.97 5.75
CA ILE A 105 5.97 -0.04 5.52
C ILE A 105 7.20 0.24 6.41
N ARG A 106 7.66 1.49 6.50
CA ARG A 106 8.81 1.85 7.36
C ARG A 106 8.55 1.51 8.83
N ARG A 107 7.38 1.87 9.37
CA ARG A 107 7.02 1.52 10.75
C ARG A 107 6.87 0.00 10.93
N ALA A 108 6.25 -0.68 9.97
CA ALA A 108 6.03 -2.12 10.05
C ALA A 108 7.33 -2.94 10.00
N ARG A 109 8.42 -2.42 9.41
CA ARG A 109 9.75 -3.07 9.46
C ARG A 109 10.34 -3.13 10.86
N GLU A 110 9.97 -2.20 11.72
CA GLU A 110 10.53 -2.02 13.07
C GLU A 110 9.59 -2.51 14.17
N ALA A 111 8.35 -2.88 13.81
CA ALA A 111 7.29 -3.19 14.76
C ALA A 111 6.97 -4.69 14.83
N GLU A 112 6.61 -5.16 16.02
CA GLU A 112 5.96 -6.45 16.22
C GLU A 112 4.44 -6.25 16.14
N LEU A 113 3.81 -6.86 15.11
CA LEU A 113 2.38 -6.70 14.85
C LEU A 113 1.53 -7.71 15.62
N GLU A 114 1.62 -7.68 16.96
CA GLU A 114 0.81 -8.57 17.78
C GLU A 114 -0.69 -8.18 17.72
N PRO A 115 -1.60 -9.16 17.68
CA PRO A 115 -3.03 -8.90 17.78
C PRO A 115 -3.44 -8.60 19.23
N ALA A 116 -4.27 -7.58 19.41
CA ALA A 116 -4.84 -7.24 20.72
C ALA A 116 -6.38 -7.19 20.63
N PRO A 117 -7.09 -7.67 21.67
CA PRO A 117 -8.54 -7.60 21.70
C PRO A 117 -9.00 -6.14 21.91
N LEU A 118 -10.20 -5.80 21.43
CA LEU A 118 -10.73 -4.43 21.50
C LEU A 118 -10.73 -3.87 22.94
N GLN A 119 -10.99 -4.72 23.94
CA GLN A 119 -11.00 -4.36 25.35
C GLN A 119 -9.68 -3.77 25.84
N ALA A 120 -8.54 -4.17 25.25
CA ALA A 120 -7.23 -3.65 25.60
C ALA A 120 -7.00 -2.20 25.14
N TRP A 121 -7.85 -1.68 24.24
CA TRP A 121 -7.77 -0.30 23.72
C TRP A 121 -8.69 0.68 24.46
N HIS A 122 -9.54 0.18 25.37
CA HIS A 122 -10.49 0.99 26.14
C HIS A 122 -10.01 1.26 27.58
N SER A 123 -8.85 0.73 27.97
CA SER A 123 -8.21 0.91 29.28
C SER A 123 -7.13 1.98 29.23
#